data_AF-A0A6A7VYK9-F1
#
_entry.id   AF-A0A6A7VYK9-F1
#
_cell.length_a   1.000
_cell.length_b   1.000
_cell.length_c   1.000
_cell.angle_alpha   90.00
_cell.angle_beta   90.00
_cell.angle_gamma   90.00
#
_symmetry.space_group_name_H-M   'P 1'
#
loop_
_entity.id
_entity.type
_entity.pdbx_description
1 polymer ?
#
loop_
_entity_poly.entity_id
_entity_poly.type
_entity_poly.pdbx_seq_one_letter_code
_entity_poly.pdbx_strand_id
1 'polypeptide(L)'
;MKQIVTITGENLNIVTNNVEATAATGKKTKAQMRLEALKAAGVDTSKYFPLGDDQLIKIENGAAVPVDMDDATIDAVGKQIVDGGYVSNWKLFRRWVMSQMFHMLRDMDKSYLSFNEVLQRKGYEYQWRMLENELYAQMKMCDHKDYENTKARYRWFNGCVAYDMAIDYINKLRSYIDDKCIYTTKKDKYGNKKKTYKHTCKGNPYVRLQNEDIFVADLDRKVYNPLRDLANKMATVEDHKDLYDAVRKFNKNRKHLAWDTKQADAFIHAYKGSGSYYTMRNLIMFHGARFMKNGRKMSEANSLKELESKAKLYDEEGWKMLGVLKQLIKDNNISVQGKILEWKKAKSENK
;
A
#
# COMPACT_ATOMS: atom_id res chain seq x y z
N MET A 1 -26.57 3.76 -1.74
CA MET A 1 -25.10 3.64 -1.63
C MET A 1 -24.59 4.86 -0.88
N LYS A 2 -24.13 4.71 0.37
CA LYS A 2 -23.59 5.83 1.16
C LYS A 2 -22.17 6.15 0.64
N GLN A 3 -21.97 7.39 0.19
CA GLN A 3 -20.67 7.96 -0.13
C GLN A 3 -19.71 7.77 1.05
N ILE A 4 -18.55 7.16 0.78
CA ILE A 4 -17.41 7.14 1.70
C ILE A 4 -16.45 8.19 1.15
N VAL A 5 -16.54 9.40 1.67
CA VAL A 5 -15.58 10.47 1.40
C VAL A 5 -14.35 10.19 2.26
N THR A 6 -13.21 9.99 1.62
CA THR A 6 -11.91 9.82 2.28
C THR A 6 -11.46 11.18 2.80
N ILE A 7 -11.44 11.37 4.13
CA ILE A 7 -10.89 12.56 4.75
C ILE A 7 -9.46 12.24 5.21
N THR A 8 -8.44 12.72 4.48
CA THR A 8 -7.03 12.68 4.91
C THR A 8 -6.66 13.97 5.64
N GLY A 9 -5.55 13.95 6.39
CA GLY A 9 -5.12 15.05 7.26
C GLY A 9 -4.88 16.39 6.55
N GLU A 10 -4.78 16.43 5.22
CA GLU A 10 -4.71 17.66 4.44
C GLU A 10 -6.06 18.39 4.30
N ASN A 11 -7.19 17.69 4.47
CA ASN A 11 -8.50 18.33 4.53
C ASN A 11 -8.69 19.19 5.79
N LEU A 12 -7.79 19.09 6.78
CA LEU A 12 -7.75 20.02 7.93
C LEU A 12 -7.04 21.34 7.56
N ASN A 13 -6.05 21.33 6.67
CA ASN A 13 -5.34 22.55 6.25
C ASN A 13 -6.11 23.37 5.19
N ILE A 14 -6.98 22.73 4.41
CA ILE A 14 -7.92 23.45 3.53
C ILE A 14 -9.02 24.15 4.36
N VAL A 15 -9.37 23.58 5.52
CA VAL A 15 -10.27 24.23 6.48
C VAL A 15 -9.56 25.40 7.15
N THR A 16 -8.29 25.32 7.54
CA THR A 16 -7.56 26.47 8.13
C THR A 16 -7.37 27.64 7.15
N ASN A 17 -7.18 27.39 5.85
CA ASN A 17 -7.03 28.49 4.88
C ASN A 17 -8.39 29.11 4.46
N ASN A 18 -9.50 28.37 4.57
CA ASN A 18 -10.84 28.94 4.46
C ASN A 18 -11.27 29.71 5.72
N VAL A 19 -10.65 29.44 6.88
CA VAL A 19 -10.88 30.15 8.14
C VAL A 19 -10.38 31.61 8.09
N GLU A 20 -9.36 31.93 7.29
CA GLU A 20 -8.93 33.33 7.11
C GLU A 20 -9.73 34.08 6.02
N ALA A 21 -10.25 33.36 5.01
CA ALA A 21 -11.01 33.98 3.91
C ALA A 21 -12.50 34.23 4.23
N THR A 22 -13.08 33.51 5.22
CA THR A 22 -14.49 33.68 5.62
C THR A 22 -14.68 34.59 6.86
N ALA A 23 -13.68 35.41 7.19
CA ALA A 23 -13.81 36.47 8.19
C ALA A 23 -14.81 37.58 7.79
N ALA A 24 -15.36 37.54 6.58
CA ALA A 24 -16.40 38.44 6.10
C ALA A 24 -17.71 37.68 5.87
N THR A 25 -18.47 37.45 6.95
CA THR A 25 -19.96 37.46 7.08
C THR A 25 -20.50 36.42 8.08
N GLY A 26 -20.98 36.87 9.25
CA GLY A 26 -21.85 36.11 10.18
C GLY A 26 -21.18 35.05 11.08
N LYS A 27 -20.66 35.47 12.25
CA LYS A 27 -19.93 34.62 13.22
C LYS A 27 -20.75 33.41 13.73
N LYS A 28 -20.24 32.20 13.50
CA LYS A 28 -20.58 31.02 14.32
C LYS A 28 -19.87 31.13 15.68
N THR A 29 -20.53 30.70 16.75
CA THR A 29 -19.91 30.70 18.09
C THR A 29 -18.86 29.60 18.20
N LYS A 30 -17.92 29.73 19.16
CA LYS A 30 -16.83 28.76 19.34
C LYS A 30 -17.39 27.37 19.69
N ALA A 31 -18.45 27.31 20.47
CA ALA A 31 -19.19 26.07 20.78
C ALA A 31 -19.79 25.43 19.52
N GLN A 32 -20.36 26.22 18.59
CA GLN A 32 -20.88 25.73 17.32
C GLN A 32 -19.78 25.22 16.39
N MET A 33 -18.66 25.95 16.28
CA MET A 33 -17.50 25.51 15.49
C MET A 33 -16.91 24.19 16.00
N ARG A 34 -16.88 23.99 17.33
CA ARG A 34 -16.41 22.75 17.96
C ARG A 34 -17.37 21.59 17.75
N LEU A 35 -18.69 21.82 17.83
CA LEU A 35 -19.69 20.78 17.53
C LEU A 35 -19.59 20.32 16.07
N GLU A 36 -19.35 21.25 15.15
CA GLU A 36 -19.11 20.95 13.74
C GLU A 36 -17.83 20.14 13.54
N ALA A 37 -16.75 20.47 14.26
CA ALA A 37 -15.51 19.70 14.24
C ALA A 37 -15.68 18.27 14.79
N LEU A 38 -16.41 18.09 15.90
CA LEU A 38 -16.72 16.78 16.46
C LEU A 38 -17.60 15.94 15.52
N LYS A 39 -18.61 16.56 14.91
CA LYS A 39 -19.47 15.94 13.90
C LYS A 39 -18.68 15.54 12.65
N ALA A 40 -17.75 16.39 12.21
CA ALA A 40 -16.83 16.10 11.10
C ALA A 40 -15.84 14.98 11.44
N ALA A 41 -15.44 14.84 12.71
CA ALA A 41 -14.63 13.74 13.22
C ALA A 41 -15.42 12.43 13.40
N GLY A 42 -16.73 12.43 13.15
CA GLY A 42 -17.59 11.25 13.24
C GLY A 42 -18.03 10.90 14.66
N VAL A 43 -17.91 11.83 15.61
CA VAL A 43 -18.47 11.70 16.96
C VAL A 43 -19.99 11.93 16.89
N ASP A 44 -20.76 11.11 17.59
CA ASP A 44 -22.21 11.31 17.72
C ASP A 44 -22.48 12.54 18.60
N THR A 45 -22.71 13.67 17.96
CA THR A 45 -22.99 14.94 18.64
C THR A 45 -24.48 15.15 18.93
N SER A 46 -25.36 14.18 18.67
CA SER A 46 -26.82 14.33 18.79
C SER A 46 -27.33 14.69 20.19
N LYS A 47 -26.50 14.45 21.21
CA LYS A 47 -26.83 14.69 22.63
C LYS A 47 -26.23 15.99 23.18
N TYR A 48 -25.50 16.76 22.37
CA TYR A 48 -24.78 17.96 22.81
C TYR A 48 -25.39 19.22 22.21
N PHE A 49 -25.58 20.23 23.05
CA PHE A 49 -26.18 21.51 22.67
C PHE A 49 -25.27 22.67 23.09
N PRO A 50 -25.09 23.70 22.23
CA PRO A 50 -24.36 24.89 22.61
C PRO A 50 -25.18 25.70 23.63
N LEU A 51 -24.53 26.08 24.73
CA LEU A 51 -25.05 27.01 25.71
C LEU A 51 -24.17 28.26 25.67
N GLY A 52 -24.68 29.34 25.06
CA GLY A 52 -23.91 30.56 24.83
C GLY A 52 -22.76 30.39 23.83
N ASP A 53 -21.73 31.24 23.96
CA ASP A 53 -20.67 31.30 22.96
C ASP A 53 -19.61 30.18 23.11
N ASP A 54 -19.41 29.68 24.34
CA ASP A 54 -18.26 28.83 24.70
C ASP A 54 -18.59 27.50 25.38
N GLN A 55 -19.82 27.27 25.87
CA GLN A 55 -20.17 26.06 26.66
C GLN A 55 -21.01 25.06 25.87
N LEU A 56 -20.88 23.78 26.23
CA LEU A 56 -21.72 22.68 25.74
C LEU A 56 -22.45 22.04 26.91
N ILE A 57 -23.73 21.72 26.70
CA ILE A 57 -24.55 20.97 27.66
C ILE A 57 -25.03 19.67 27.02
N LYS A 58 -25.21 18.65 27.87
CA LYS A 58 -25.82 17.37 27.50
C LYS A 58 -27.09 17.18 28.32
N ILE A 59 -28.15 16.67 27.70
CA ILE A 59 -29.39 16.35 28.41
C ILE A 59 -29.34 14.88 28.83
N GLU A 60 -29.30 14.64 30.14
CA GLU A 60 -29.38 13.32 30.75
C GLU A 60 -30.56 13.30 31.73
N ASN A 61 -31.48 12.32 31.59
CA ASN A 61 -32.66 12.16 32.44
C ASN A 61 -33.52 13.44 32.62
N GLY A 62 -33.62 14.27 31.57
CA GLY A 62 -34.41 15.50 31.59
C GLY A 62 -33.73 16.70 32.28
N ALA A 63 -32.48 16.56 32.74
CA ALA A 63 -31.68 17.65 33.29
C ALA A 63 -30.55 18.05 32.33
N ALA A 64 -30.31 19.36 32.22
CA ALA A 64 -29.17 19.90 31.48
C ALA A 64 -27.91 19.81 32.35
N VAL A 65 -26.98 18.93 31.98
CA VAL A 65 -25.70 18.75 32.68
C VAL A 65 -24.63 19.52 31.89
N PRO A 66 -23.88 20.45 32.54
CA PRO A 66 -22.71 21.08 31.92
C PRO A 66 -21.69 20.02 31.56
N VAL A 67 -21.24 20.02 30.31
CA VAL A 67 -20.14 19.15 29.88
C VAL A 67 -18.85 19.85 30.26
N ASP A 68 -18.18 19.36 31.30
CA ASP A 68 -16.83 19.78 31.62
C ASP A 68 -15.91 19.27 30.51
N MET A 69 -15.38 20.20 29.71
CA MET A 69 -14.64 19.84 28.50
C MET A 69 -13.20 19.36 28.79
N ASP A 70 -12.82 19.32 30.08
CA ASP A 70 -11.63 18.65 30.60
C ASP A 70 -11.89 17.16 30.93
N ASP A 71 -13.08 16.64 30.61
CA ASP A 71 -13.40 15.22 30.72
C ASP A 71 -12.39 14.40 29.89
N ALA A 72 -11.65 13.53 30.58
CA ALA A 72 -10.45 12.85 30.13
C ALA A 72 -10.63 12.02 28.83
N THR A 73 -11.88 11.67 28.50
CA THR A 73 -12.21 10.96 27.25
C THR A 73 -12.31 11.85 26.00
N ILE A 74 -12.64 13.14 26.15
CA ILE A 74 -12.71 14.11 25.04
C ILE A 74 -11.35 14.81 24.86
N ASP A 75 -10.65 15.09 25.96
CA ASP A 75 -9.31 15.69 25.96
C ASP A 75 -8.26 14.78 25.32
N ALA A 76 -8.29 13.46 25.52
CA ALA A 76 -7.27 12.56 24.92
C ALA A 76 -7.27 12.56 23.39
N VAL A 77 -8.45 12.64 22.76
CA VAL A 77 -8.58 12.71 21.30
C VAL A 77 -8.28 14.13 20.81
N GLY A 78 -8.78 15.16 21.51
CA GLY A 78 -8.46 16.56 21.21
C GLY A 78 -6.97 16.86 21.29
N LYS A 79 -6.30 16.37 22.33
CA LYS A 79 -4.85 16.49 22.53
C LYS A 79 -4.04 15.69 21.52
N GLN A 80 -4.49 14.49 21.11
CA GLN A 80 -3.86 13.77 19.98
C GLN A 80 -3.95 14.55 18.67
N ILE A 81 -5.05 15.25 18.43
CA ILE A 81 -5.22 16.08 17.23
C ILE A 81 -4.36 17.35 17.30
N VAL A 82 -4.31 18.01 18.47
CA VAL A 82 -3.55 19.26 18.67
C VAL A 82 -2.04 19.01 18.69
N ASP A 83 -1.58 17.96 19.36
CA ASP A 83 -0.15 17.65 19.50
C ASP A 83 0.38 16.81 18.32
N GLY A 84 -0.44 15.91 17.77
CA GLY A 84 -0.05 14.98 16.71
C GLY A 84 -0.48 15.40 15.30
N GLY A 85 -1.55 16.19 15.16
CA GLY A 85 -2.10 16.60 13.85
C GLY A 85 -2.94 15.53 13.14
N TYR A 86 -3.32 14.44 13.83
CA TYR A 86 -4.12 13.36 13.24
C TYR A 86 -5.04 12.67 14.25
N VAL A 87 -6.19 12.16 13.76
CA VAL A 87 -7.13 11.33 14.53
C VAL A 87 -6.80 9.85 14.32
N SER A 88 -6.74 9.06 15.39
CA SER A 88 -6.53 7.60 15.33
C SER A 88 -7.74 6.84 14.77
N ASN A 89 -8.05 7.01 13.48
CA ASN A 89 -9.16 6.33 12.83
C ASN A 89 -8.73 4.96 12.26
N TRP A 90 -9.43 3.90 12.66
CA TRP A 90 -9.19 2.53 12.22
C TRP A 90 -9.38 2.31 10.71
N LYS A 91 -10.08 3.22 10.02
CA LYS A 91 -10.28 3.20 8.55
C LYS A 91 -9.28 4.07 7.77
N LEU A 92 -8.64 5.05 8.39
CA LEU A 92 -7.83 6.06 7.67
C LEU A 92 -6.37 5.64 7.49
N PHE A 93 -5.82 4.83 8.40
CA PHE A 93 -4.41 4.42 8.36
C PHE A 93 -4.22 2.99 7.87
N ARG A 94 -3.13 2.75 7.13
CA ARG A 94 -2.77 1.46 6.50
C ARG A 94 -2.37 0.37 7.51
N ARG A 95 -3.22 0.11 8.51
CA ARG A 95 -3.04 -0.96 9.51
C ARG A 95 -2.89 -2.33 8.85
N TRP A 96 -3.53 -2.53 7.70
CA TRP A 96 -3.38 -3.75 6.92
C TRP A 96 -1.95 -3.97 6.42
N VAL A 97 -1.25 -2.92 5.96
CA VAL A 97 0.16 -3.03 5.52
C VAL A 97 1.07 -3.41 6.68
N MET A 98 0.91 -2.72 7.82
CA MET A 98 1.64 -3.06 9.05
C MET A 98 1.35 -4.50 9.50
N SER A 99 0.08 -4.92 9.47
CA SER A 99 -0.31 -6.29 9.80
C SER A 99 0.35 -7.31 8.88
N GLN A 100 0.37 -7.06 7.57
CA GLN A 100 1.06 -7.93 6.62
C GLN A 100 2.54 -8.02 6.90
N MET A 101 3.22 -6.90 7.13
CA MET A 101 4.64 -6.89 7.45
C MET A 101 4.95 -7.65 8.74
N PHE A 102 4.12 -7.50 9.78
CA PHE A 102 4.28 -8.26 11.02
C PHE A 102 4.05 -9.76 10.81
N HIS A 103 3.06 -10.15 10.00
CA HIS A 103 2.88 -11.55 9.63
C HIS A 103 4.07 -12.11 8.84
N MET A 104 4.63 -11.34 7.91
CA MET A 104 5.85 -11.70 7.19
C MET A 104 7.01 -11.91 8.15
N LEU A 105 7.26 -10.97 9.07
CA LEU A 105 8.33 -11.08 10.08
C LEU A 105 8.15 -12.30 11.00
N ARG A 106 6.92 -12.55 11.47
CA ARG A 106 6.61 -13.75 12.26
C ARG A 106 6.90 -15.03 11.48
N ASP A 107 6.52 -15.08 10.20
CA ASP A 107 6.69 -16.28 9.38
C ASP A 107 8.17 -16.53 9.04
N MET A 108 8.97 -15.45 8.90
CA MET A 108 10.43 -15.54 8.83
C MET A 108 10.99 -16.19 10.09
N ASP A 109 10.62 -15.70 11.27
CA ASP A 109 11.13 -16.19 12.56
C ASP A 109 10.70 -17.65 12.81
N LYS A 110 9.44 -17.99 12.51
CA LYS A 110 8.90 -19.34 12.72
C LYS A 110 9.44 -20.39 11.76
N SER A 111 9.70 -19.99 10.51
CA SER A 111 10.10 -20.93 9.45
C SER A 111 11.60 -20.90 9.17
N TYR A 112 12.36 -20.04 9.85
CA TYR A 112 13.78 -19.78 9.58
C TYR A 112 14.06 -19.41 8.12
N LEU A 113 13.16 -18.59 7.55
CA LEU A 113 13.23 -18.19 6.14
C LEU A 113 13.62 -16.73 5.98
N SER A 114 14.25 -16.43 4.85
CA SER A 114 14.42 -15.05 4.40
C SER A 114 13.07 -14.42 4.04
N PHE A 115 13.04 -13.09 4.07
CA PHE A 115 11.84 -12.33 3.66
C PHE A 115 11.40 -12.67 2.23
N ASN A 116 12.36 -12.90 1.34
CA ASN A 116 12.10 -13.21 -0.07
C ASN A 116 11.40 -14.57 -0.20
N GLU A 117 11.82 -15.58 0.56
CA GLU A 117 11.19 -16.91 0.54
C GLU A 117 9.76 -16.86 1.09
N VAL A 118 9.53 -16.11 2.17
CA VAL A 118 8.18 -15.91 2.70
C VAL A 118 7.30 -15.17 1.68
N LEU A 119 7.84 -14.19 0.96
CA LEU A 119 7.11 -13.44 -0.06
C LEU A 119 6.80 -14.32 -1.28
N GLN A 120 7.77 -15.14 -1.70
CA GLN A 120 7.64 -16.09 -2.80
C GLN A 120 6.56 -17.14 -2.53
N ARG A 121 6.36 -17.55 -1.27
CA ARG A 121 5.26 -18.46 -0.88
C ARG A 121 3.86 -17.89 -1.15
N LYS A 122 3.72 -16.58 -1.37
CA LYS A 122 2.46 -15.97 -1.82
C LYS A 122 2.18 -16.18 -3.31
N GLY A 123 3.14 -16.72 -4.06
CA GLY A 123 3.04 -17.07 -5.46
C GLY A 123 3.39 -15.93 -6.42
N TYR A 124 3.76 -16.30 -7.64
CA TYR A 124 4.11 -15.36 -8.70
C TYR A 124 3.01 -14.32 -8.97
N GLU A 125 1.74 -14.74 -8.94
CA GLU A 125 0.58 -13.89 -9.24
C GLU A 125 0.31 -12.82 -8.16
N TYR A 126 0.84 -13.01 -6.95
CA TYR A 126 0.68 -12.04 -5.87
C TYR A 126 1.25 -10.66 -6.24
N GLN A 127 2.37 -10.60 -6.94
CA GLN A 127 3.03 -9.33 -7.28
C GLN A 127 2.14 -8.46 -8.17
N TRP A 128 1.45 -9.07 -9.12
CA TRP A 128 0.60 -8.38 -10.08
C TRP A 128 -0.66 -7.85 -9.42
N ARG A 129 -1.27 -8.65 -8.55
CA ARG A 129 -2.41 -8.22 -7.73
C ARG A 129 -2.02 -7.06 -6.80
N MET A 130 -0.84 -7.12 -6.20
CA MET A 130 -0.37 -6.05 -5.32
C MET A 130 -0.08 -4.76 -6.09
N LEU A 131 0.59 -4.85 -7.24
CA LEU A 131 0.87 -3.71 -8.11
C LEU A 131 -0.43 -3.03 -8.56
N GLU A 132 -1.39 -3.80 -9.10
CA GLU A 132 -2.65 -3.26 -9.60
C GLU A 132 -3.48 -2.60 -8.49
N ASN A 133 -3.56 -3.23 -7.31
CA ASN A 133 -4.28 -2.65 -6.16
C ASN A 133 -3.63 -1.35 -5.65
N GLU A 134 -2.30 -1.29 -5.65
CA GLU A 134 -1.58 -0.09 -5.21
C GLU A 134 -1.77 1.06 -6.19
N LEU A 135 -1.64 0.81 -7.49
CA LEU A 135 -1.87 1.82 -8.53
C LEU A 135 -3.33 2.27 -8.58
N TYR A 136 -4.28 1.37 -8.36
CA TYR A 136 -5.69 1.73 -8.20
C TYR A 136 -5.90 2.70 -7.03
N ALA A 137 -5.24 2.44 -5.89
CA ALA A 137 -5.33 3.30 -4.73
C ALA A 137 -4.69 4.67 -4.99
N GLN A 138 -3.54 4.73 -5.68
CA GLN A 138 -2.89 5.98 -6.08
C GLN A 138 -3.76 6.80 -7.03
N MET A 139 -4.32 6.17 -8.07
CA MET A 139 -5.30 6.80 -8.96
C MET A 139 -6.46 7.40 -8.18
N LYS A 140 -7.04 6.63 -7.25
CA LYS A 140 -8.15 7.13 -6.42
C LYS A 140 -7.75 8.28 -5.51
N MET A 141 -6.53 8.32 -5.00
CA MET A 141 -6.05 9.44 -4.19
C MET A 141 -5.88 10.70 -5.04
N CYS A 142 -5.31 10.56 -6.23
CA CYS A 142 -5.18 11.64 -7.19
C CYS A 142 -6.55 12.21 -7.61
N ASP A 143 -7.54 11.34 -7.91
CA ASP A 143 -8.92 11.74 -8.23
C ASP A 143 -9.54 12.61 -7.11
N HIS A 144 -9.17 12.36 -5.86
CA HIS A 144 -9.66 13.10 -4.69
C HIS A 144 -8.72 14.22 -4.23
N LYS A 145 -7.71 14.58 -5.04
CA LYS A 145 -6.74 15.66 -4.78
C LYS A 145 -5.86 15.46 -3.54
N ASP A 146 -5.66 14.20 -3.14
CA ASP A 146 -4.79 13.79 -2.01
C ASP A 146 -3.34 13.60 -2.50
N TYR A 147 -2.74 14.68 -2.98
CA TYR A 147 -1.48 14.65 -3.74
C TYR A 147 -0.28 14.21 -2.90
N GLU A 148 -0.20 14.59 -1.62
CA GLU A 148 0.93 14.20 -0.76
C GLU A 148 0.93 12.71 -0.47
N ASN A 149 -0.22 12.12 -0.14
CA ASN A 149 -0.31 10.67 0.05
C ASN A 149 -0.11 9.92 -1.26
N THR A 150 -0.54 10.48 -2.38
CA THR A 150 -0.28 9.93 -3.72
C THR A 150 1.23 9.88 -3.98
N LYS A 151 1.94 10.99 -3.78
CA LYS A 151 3.40 11.09 -3.94
C LYS A 151 4.16 10.13 -3.03
N ALA A 152 3.76 10.03 -1.76
CA ALA A 152 4.37 9.10 -0.82
C ALA A 152 4.20 7.63 -1.27
N ARG A 153 3.05 7.28 -1.84
CA ARG A 153 2.76 5.94 -2.36
C ARG A 153 3.49 5.63 -3.66
N TYR A 154 3.61 6.63 -4.53
CA TYR A 154 4.27 6.53 -5.81
C TYR A 154 5.78 6.23 -5.67
N ARG A 155 6.40 6.62 -4.56
CA ARG A 155 7.84 6.46 -4.29
C ARG A 155 8.43 5.10 -4.73
N TRP A 156 7.83 3.99 -4.28
CA TRP A 156 8.32 2.64 -4.60
C TRP A 156 7.41 1.85 -5.53
N PHE A 157 6.17 2.28 -5.75
CA PHE A 157 5.26 1.69 -6.72
C PHE A 157 4.93 2.75 -7.77
N ASN A 158 5.81 2.87 -8.76
CA ASN A 158 5.75 3.84 -9.86
C ASN A 158 5.79 3.15 -11.23
N GLY A 159 5.75 3.96 -12.29
CA GLY A 159 5.83 3.50 -13.68
C GLY A 159 7.10 2.71 -14.01
N CYS A 160 8.25 3.08 -13.43
CA CYS A 160 9.52 2.37 -13.63
C CYS A 160 9.45 0.95 -13.06
N VAL A 161 8.95 0.80 -11.83
CA VAL A 161 8.76 -0.52 -11.19
C VAL A 161 7.77 -1.38 -12.00
N ALA A 162 6.67 -0.79 -12.47
CA ALA A 162 5.70 -1.50 -13.31
C ALA A 162 6.31 -1.98 -14.64
N TYR A 163 7.09 -1.11 -15.30
CA TYR A 163 7.85 -1.44 -16.50
C TYR A 163 8.85 -2.58 -16.25
N ASP A 164 9.67 -2.49 -15.20
CA ASP A 164 10.69 -3.51 -14.89
C ASP A 164 10.05 -4.86 -14.58
N MET A 165 8.93 -4.87 -13.85
CA MET A 165 8.14 -6.08 -13.63
C MET A 165 7.61 -6.67 -14.94
N ALA A 166 7.15 -5.82 -15.87
CA ALA A 166 6.64 -6.26 -17.16
C ALA A 166 7.75 -6.83 -18.06
N ILE A 167 8.94 -6.23 -18.05
CA ILE A 167 10.09 -6.73 -18.81
C ILE A 167 10.58 -8.06 -18.25
N ASP A 168 10.71 -8.16 -16.93
CA ASP A 168 11.04 -9.42 -16.24
C ASP A 168 10.04 -10.54 -16.60
N TYR A 169 8.74 -10.23 -16.61
CA TYR A 169 7.71 -11.17 -17.06
C TYR A 169 7.89 -11.58 -18.53
N ILE A 170 8.11 -10.63 -19.45
CA ILE A 170 8.28 -10.94 -20.89
C ILE A 170 9.48 -11.87 -21.08
N ASN A 171 10.58 -11.62 -20.37
CA ASN A 171 11.76 -12.48 -20.42
C ASN A 171 11.45 -13.89 -19.90
N LYS A 172 10.76 -14.01 -18.76
CA LYS A 172 10.35 -15.31 -18.20
C LYS A 172 9.36 -16.05 -19.11
N LEU A 173 8.45 -15.32 -19.76
CA LEU A 173 7.53 -15.88 -20.75
C LEU A 173 8.29 -16.40 -21.97
N ARG A 174 9.26 -15.65 -22.49
CA ARG A 174 10.15 -16.08 -23.60
C ARG A 174 10.86 -17.38 -23.23
N SER A 175 11.56 -17.41 -22.08
CA SER A 175 12.25 -18.62 -21.61
C SER A 175 11.28 -19.80 -21.45
N TYR A 176 10.10 -19.58 -20.87
CA TYR A 176 9.08 -20.63 -20.75
C TYR A 176 8.66 -21.20 -22.10
N ILE A 177 8.43 -20.34 -23.10
CA ILE A 177 8.02 -20.75 -24.44
C ILE A 177 9.13 -21.54 -25.12
N ASP A 178 10.36 -21.02 -25.08
CA ASP A 178 11.53 -21.63 -25.71
C ASP A 178 11.86 -23.00 -25.10
N ASP A 179 11.82 -23.10 -23.78
CA ASP A 179 12.19 -24.31 -23.06
C ASP A 179 11.09 -25.39 -23.08
N LYS A 180 9.82 -25.00 -22.98
CA LYS A 180 8.71 -25.93 -22.70
C LYS A 180 7.66 -26.05 -23.81
N CYS A 181 7.54 -25.05 -24.69
CA CYS A 181 6.47 -25.00 -25.69
C CYS A 181 6.94 -25.34 -27.11
N ILE A 182 8.13 -24.89 -27.52
CA ILE A 182 8.59 -25.05 -28.91
C ILE A 182 9.08 -26.47 -29.20
N TYR A 183 9.94 -27.01 -28.34
CA TYR A 183 10.64 -28.26 -28.59
C TYR A 183 10.13 -29.41 -27.72
N THR A 184 10.26 -30.63 -28.25
CA THR A 184 10.14 -31.88 -27.51
C THR A 184 11.32 -32.78 -27.85
N THR A 185 11.72 -33.63 -26.90
CA THR A 185 12.82 -34.58 -27.10
C THR A 185 12.24 -35.94 -27.45
N LYS A 186 12.59 -36.48 -28.62
CA LYS A 186 12.22 -37.83 -29.05
C LYS A 186 13.47 -38.69 -29.19
N LYS A 187 13.36 -39.99 -28.91
CA LYS A 187 14.43 -40.95 -29.22
C LYS A 187 14.32 -41.35 -30.69
N ASP A 188 15.45 -41.42 -31.38
CA ASP A 188 15.51 -42.00 -32.71
C ASP A 188 15.48 -43.55 -32.64
N LYS A 189 15.47 -44.19 -33.82
CA LYS A 189 15.51 -45.66 -33.95
C LYS A 189 16.76 -46.32 -33.35
N TYR A 190 17.79 -45.54 -33.02
CA TYR A 190 19.05 -45.98 -32.43
C TYR A 190 19.17 -45.59 -30.95
N GLY A 191 18.11 -45.03 -30.36
CA GLY A 191 18.06 -44.62 -28.95
C GLY A 191 18.63 -43.24 -28.64
N ASN A 192 19.12 -42.48 -29.63
CA ASN A 192 19.67 -41.14 -29.43
C ASN A 192 18.56 -40.10 -29.26
N LYS A 193 18.76 -39.15 -28.34
CA LYS A 193 17.81 -38.06 -28.10
C LYS A 193 17.96 -36.96 -29.17
N LYS A 194 16.89 -36.65 -29.89
CA LYS A 194 16.81 -35.55 -30.86
C LYS A 194 15.73 -34.54 -30.45
N LYS A 195 16.07 -33.24 -30.46
CA LYS A 195 15.08 -32.17 -30.32
C LYS A 195 14.28 -32.03 -31.63
N THR A 196 12.96 -32.04 -31.52
CA THR A 196 12.02 -31.84 -32.62
C THR A 196 10.95 -30.83 -32.22
N TYR A 197 10.35 -30.12 -33.17
CA TYR A 197 9.22 -29.24 -32.86
C TYR A 197 8.06 -30.02 -32.27
N LYS A 198 7.46 -29.48 -31.21
CA LYS A 198 6.35 -30.12 -30.48
C LYS A 198 5.09 -30.18 -31.33
N HIS A 199 4.79 -29.10 -32.05
CA HIS A 199 3.65 -29.00 -32.94
C HIS A 199 4.04 -28.36 -34.28
N THR A 200 3.48 -28.91 -35.36
CA THR A 200 3.68 -28.41 -36.72
C THR A 200 2.37 -28.47 -37.49
N CYS A 201 2.06 -27.46 -38.29
CA CYS A 201 0.95 -27.45 -39.24
C CYS A 201 1.53 -27.26 -40.65
N LYS A 202 1.31 -28.23 -41.54
CA LYS A 202 1.88 -28.24 -42.91
C LYS A 202 3.40 -27.97 -42.95
N GLY A 203 4.14 -28.50 -41.97
CA GLY A 203 5.59 -28.29 -41.82
C GLY A 203 5.99 -27.04 -41.04
N ASN A 204 5.08 -26.09 -40.79
CA ASN A 204 5.37 -24.87 -40.04
C ASN A 204 5.20 -25.07 -38.53
N PRO A 205 6.21 -24.79 -37.69
CA PRO A 205 6.12 -24.99 -36.26
C PRO A 205 5.24 -23.94 -35.59
N TYR A 206 4.47 -24.37 -34.60
CA TYR A 206 3.64 -23.48 -33.77
C TYR A 206 3.67 -23.91 -32.31
N VAL A 207 3.31 -22.97 -31.42
CA VAL A 207 3.14 -23.20 -30.00
C VAL A 207 1.67 -23.06 -29.62
N ARG A 208 1.22 -23.86 -28.65
CA ARG A 208 -0.11 -23.72 -28.05
C ARG A 208 0.01 -22.97 -26.74
N LEU A 209 -0.52 -21.76 -26.68
CA LEU A 209 -0.47 -20.89 -25.50
C LEU A 209 -1.89 -20.54 -25.06
N GLN A 210 -2.32 -21.07 -23.91
CA GLN A 210 -3.68 -20.89 -23.37
C GLN A 210 -4.78 -21.06 -24.43
N ASN A 211 -4.78 -22.21 -25.11
CA ASN A 211 -5.74 -22.61 -26.15
C ASN A 211 -5.65 -21.83 -27.48
N GLU A 212 -4.63 -20.99 -27.66
CA GLU A 212 -4.35 -20.32 -28.93
C GLU A 212 -3.14 -20.98 -29.61
N ASP A 213 -3.29 -21.34 -30.87
CA ASP A 213 -2.21 -21.88 -31.70
C ASP A 213 -1.51 -20.72 -32.44
N ILE A 214 -0.25 -20.47 -32.09
CA ILE A 214 0.55 -19.34 -32.58
C ILE A 214 1.80 -19.88 -33.27
N PHE A 215 1.98 -19.55 -34.56
CA PHE A 215 3.20 -19.94 -35.28
C PHE A 215 4.44 -19.36 -34.60
N VAL A 216 5.52 -20.13 -34.57
CA VAL A 216 6.78 -19.70 -33.93
C VAL A 216 7.28 -18.39 -34.55
N ALA A 217 7.14 -18.23 -35.88
CA ALA A 217 7.51 -17.01 -36.59
C ALA A 217 6.64 -15.78 -36.24
N ASP A 218 5.46 -15.97 -35.67
CA ASP A 218 4.53 -14.91 -35.27
C ASP A 218 4.66 -14.52 -33.79
N LEU A 219 5.50 -15.20 -33.00
CA LEU A 219 5.56 -15.03 -31.54
C LEU A 219 5.90 -13.59 -31.14
N ASP A 220 6.90 -12.97 -31.77
CA ASP A 220 7.26 -11.58 -31.49
C ASP A 220 6.09 -10.65 -31.76
N ARG A 221 5.48 -10.74 -32.94
CA ARG A 221 4.39 -9.84 -33.32
C ARG A 221 3.10 -10.04 -32.53
N LYS A 222 2.73 -11.28 -32.22
CA LYS A 222 1.42 -11.60 -31.61
C LYS A 222 1.46 -11.70 -30.08
N VAL A 223 2.61 -12.00 -29.49
CA VAL A 223 2.74 -12.24 -28.04
C VAL A 223 3.61 -11.18 -27.39
N TYR A 224 4.85 -11.03 -27.84
CA TYR A 224 5.84 -10.24 -27.10
C TYR A 224 5.71 -8.73 -27.35
N ASN A 225 5.54 -8.29 -28.60
CA ASN A 225 5.45 -6.87 -28.95
C ASN A 225 4.24 -6.19 -28.29
N PRO A 226 3.01 -6.76 -28.32
CA PRO A 226 1.87 -6.14 -27.65
C PRO A 226 2.07 -5.96 -26.14
N LEU A 227 2.77 -6.88 -25.48
CA LEU A 227 3.12 -6.77 -24.07
C LEU A 227 4.22 -5.73 -23.85
N ARG A 228 5.22 -5.68 -24.74
CA ARG A 228 6.31 -4.71 -24.69
C ARG A 228 5.82 -3.29 -24.89
N ASP A 229 4.87 -3.07 -25.79
CA ASP A 229 4.25 -1.75 -26.02
C ASP A 229 3.52 -1.26 -24.77
N LEU A 230 2.78 -2.15 -24.09
CA LEU A 230 2.14 -1.84 -22.81
C LEU A 230 3.17 -1.54 -21.72
N ALA A 231 4.27 -2.31 -21.65
CA ALA A 231 5.34 -2.04 -20.71
C ALA A 231 5.97 -0.66 -20.96
N ASN A 232 6.34 -0.36 -22.20
CA ASN A 232 6.90 0.94 -22.58
C ASN A 232 5.94 2.09 -22.20
N LYS A 233 4.63 1.91 -22.38
CA LYS A 233 3.63 2.89 -21.92
C LYS A 233 3.69 3.11 -20.40
N MET A 234 3.89 2.08 -19.59
CA MET A 234 4.01 2.23 -18.13
C MET A 234 5.19 3.13 -17.73
N ALA A 235 6.29 3.12 -18.50
CA ALA A 235 7.48 3.91 -18.20
C ALA A 235 7.32 5.41 -18.53
N THR A 236 6.48 5.74 -19.51
CA THR A 236 6.38 7.12 -20.04
C THR A 236 5.15 7.88 -19.57
N VAL A 237 4.16 7.19 -18.99
CA VAL A 237 2.92 7.84 -18.54
C VAL A 237 3.17 8.64 -17.26
N GLU A 238 2.76 9.91 -17.28
CA GLU A 238 2.83 10.80 -16.12
C GLU A 238 1.58 10.72 -15.23
N ASP A 239 0.43 10.38 -15.80
CA ASP A 239 -0.85 10.34 -15.09
C ASP A 239 -1.12 9.00 -14.37
N HIS A 240 -1.62 9.08 -13.13
CA HIS A 240 -1.86 7.89 -12.29
C HIS A 240 -2.96 6.96 -12.84
N LYS A 241 -3.98 7.52 -13.50
CA LYS A 241 -5.07 6.72 -14.08
C LYS A 241 -4.57 5.98 -15.31
N ASP A 242 -3.84 6.66 -16.19
CA ASP A 242 -3.26 6.03 -17.38
C ASP A 242 -2.24 4.94 -17.01
N LEU A 243 -1.47 5.11 -15.93
CA LEU A 243 -0.53 4.10 -15.44
C LEU A 243 -1.29 2.87 -14.91
N TYR A 244 -2.33 3.09 -14.10
CA TYR A 244 -3.20 2.02 -13.62
C TYR A 244 -3.85 1.25 -14.79
N ASP A 245 -4.41 1.97 -15.77
CA ASP A 245 -5.06 1.36 -16.93
C ASP A 245 -4.07 0.57 -17.80
N ALA A 246 -2.83 1.05 -17.95
CA ALA A 246 -1.77 0.32 -18.64
C ALA A 246 -1.43 -1.01 -17.93
N VAL A 247 -1.22 -0.98 -16.61
CA VAL A 247 -0.95 -2.20 -15.82
C VAL A 247 -2.13 -3.15 -15.84
N ARG A 248 -3.36 -2.65 -15.70
CA ARG A 248 -4.57 -3.47 -15.77
C ARG A 248 -4.72 -4.15 -17.13
N LYS A 249 -4.46 -3.42 -18.23
CA LYS A 249 -4.50 -3.98 -19.59
C LYS A 249 -3.40 -5.03 -19.80
N PHE A 250 -2.20 -4.79 -19.26
CA PHE A 250 -1.13 -5.78 -19.28
C PHE A 250 -1.51 -7.05 -18.49
N ASN A 251 -2.05 -6.90 -17.28
CA ASN A 251 -2.51 -8.02 -16.45
C ASN A 251 -3.62 -8.84 -17.12
N LYS A 252 -4.51 -8.19 -17.88
CA LYS A 252 -5.55 -8.88 -18.66
C LYS A 252 -4.98 -9.68 -19.85
N ASN A 253 -3.93 -9.17 -20.48
CA ASN A 253 -3.37 -9.73 -21.71
C ASN A 253 -2.26 -10.76 -21.45
N ARG A 254 -1.56 -10.65 -20.31
CA ARG A 254 -0.48 -11.56 -19.95
C ARG A 254 -1.03 -12.95 -19.67
N LYS A 255 -0.20 -13.96 -19.92
CA LYS A 255 -0.48 -15.36 -19.62
C LYS A 255 0.02 -15.65 -18.19
N HIS A 256 -0.66 -16.53 -17.47
CA HIS A 256 -0.25 -16.90 -16.12
C HIS A 256 0.99 -17.81 -16.17
N LEU A 257 2.01 -17.48 -15.38
CA LEU A 257 3.18 -18.33 -15.18
C LEU A 257 2.97 -19.24 -13.97
N ALA A 258 3.83 -20.26 -13.84
CA ALA A 258 3.76 -21.21 -12.74
C ALA A 258 3.88 -20.50 -11.38
N TRP A 259 3.21 -21.07 -10.36
CA TRP A 259 3.12 -20.48 -9.02
C TRP A 259 4.49 -20.18 -8.39
N ASP A 260 5.44 -21.08 -8.61
CA ASP A 260 6.81 -21.06 -8.11
C ASP A 260 7.77 -20.19 -8.94
N THR A 261 7.30 -19.59 -10.04
CA THR A 261 8.09 -18.62 -10.82
C THR A 261 8.59 -17.53 -9.88
N LYS A 262 9.90 -17.23 -9.91
CA LYS A 262 10.51 -16.18 -9.09
C LYS A 262 9.79 -14.85 -9.35
N GLN A 263 9.35 -14.15 -8.30
CA GLN A 263 8.80 -12.79 -8.43
C GLN A 263 9.88 -11.81 -8.96
N ALA A 264 9.45 -10.72 -9.58
CA ALA A 264 10.37 -9.72 -10.10
C ALA A 264 11.13 -9.03 -8.96
N ASP A 265 12.43 -8.80 -9.15
CA ASP A 265 13.25 -8.16 -8.11
C ASP A 265 12.74 -6.72 -7.84
N ALA A 266 12.35 -5.98 -8.88
CA ALA A 266 11.72 -4.66 -8.75
C ALA A 266 10.50 -4.68 -7.80
N PHE A 267 9.63 -5.70 -7.91
CA PHE A 267 8.51 -5.89 -6.99
C PHE A 267 8.98 -6.16 -5.56
N ILE A 268 9.96 -7.05 -5.38
CA ILE A 268 10.48 -7.41 -4.05
C ILE A 268 11.07 -6.18 -3.36
N HIS A 269 11.84 -5.36 -4.08
CA HIS A 269 12.40 -4.10 -3.58
C HIS A 269 11.29 -3.11 -3.21
N ALA A 270 10.30 -2.92 -4.09
CA ALA A 270 9.17 -2.04 -3.85
C ALA A 270 8.33 -2.45 -2.65
N TYR A 271 8.03 -3.75 -2.53
CA TYR A 271 7.25 -4.33 -1.44
C TYR A 271 7.95 -4.12 -0.09
N LYS A 272 9.27 -4.36 -0.03
CA LYS A 272 10.05 -4.11 1.18
C LYS A 272 10.11 -2.63 1.54
N GLY A 273 10.32 -1.75 0.56
CA GLY A 273 10.38 -0.30 0.76
C GLY A 273 9.08 0.26 1.31
N SER A 274 8.01 0.14 0.51
CA SER A 274 6.68 0.62 0.86
C SER A 274 6.17 -0.03 2.14
N GLY A 275 6.23 -1.37 2.23
CA GLY A 275 5.79 -2.11 3.39
C GLY A 275 6.46 -1.63 4.68
N SER A 276 7.78 -1.45 4.65
CA SER A 276 8.54 -1.02 5.83
C SER A 276 8.27 0.42 6.21
N TYR A 277 8.19 1.33 5.23
CA TYR A 277 7.89 2.74 5.47
C TYR A 277 6.53 2.93 6.15
N TYR A 278 5.47 2.37 5.59
CA TYR A 278 4.12 2.52 6.18
C TYR A 278 3.99 1.78 7.52
N THR A 279 4.72 0.70 7.71
CA THR A 279 4.80 0.00 9.01
C THR A 279 5.45 0.89 10.06
N MET A 280 6.62 1.47 9.77
CA MET A 280 7.31 2.38 10.69
C MET A 280 6.48 3.64 10.97
N ARG A 281 5.87 4.24 9.95
CA ARG A 281 4.99 5.40 10.12
C ARG A 281 3.85 5.09 11.10
N ASN A 282 3.18 3.96 10.93
CA ASN A 282 2.13 3.52 11.86
C ASN A 282 2.67 3.23 13.27
N LEU A 283 3.83 2.59 13.39
CA LEU A 283 4.45 2.32 14.68
C LEU A 283 4.77 3.61 15.45
N ILE A 284 5.27 4.62 14.75
CA ILE A 284 5.57 5.93 15.33
C ILE A 284 4.27 6.64 15.75
N MET A 285 3.30 6.73 14.85
CA MET A 285 2.07 7.50 15.12
C MET A 285 1.14 6.84 16.16
N PHE A 286 1.00 5.51 16.12
CA PHE A 286 -0.07 4.84 16.89
C PHE A 286 0.44 3.86 17.94
N HIS A 287 1.73 3.57 17.97
CA HIS A 287 2.30 2.56 18.87
C HIS A 287 3.50 3.07 19.67
N GLY A 288 3.73 4.40 19.67
CA GLY A 288 4.75 5.04 20.50
C GLY A 288 6.19 4.69 20.13
N ALA A 289 6.45 4.08 18.98
CA ALA A 289 7.80 3.76 18.55
C ALA A 289 8.57 5.05 18.22
N ARG A 290 9.85 5.13 18.59
CA ARG A 290 10.70 6.30 18.33
C ARG A 290 12.07 5.86 17.82
N PHE A 291 12.66 6.66 16.94
CA PHE A 291 14.08 6.49 16.59
C PHE A 291 14.97 6.92 17.75
N MET A 292 16.18 6.36 17.80
CA MET A 292 17.19 6.70 18.80
C MET A 292 18.20 7.69 18.23
N LYS A 293 18.53 8.74 18.99
CA LYS A 293 19.63 9.66 18.71
C LYS A 293 20.47 9.82 19.96
N ASN A 294 21.76 9.48 19.88
CA ASN A 294 22.71 9.54 21.02
C ASN A 294 22.18 8.84 22.28
N GLY A 295 21.60 7.64 22.12
CA GLY A 295 21.06 6.84 23.23
C GLY A 295 19.72 7.33 23.79
N ARG A 296 19.12 8.40 23.25
CA ARG A 296 17.82 8.92 23.68
C ARG A 296 16.75 8.75 22.60
N LYS A 297 15.51 8.46 23.01
CA LYS A 297 14.36 8.42 22.11
C LYS A 297 14.07 9.82 21.58
N MET A 298 13.92 9.94 20.27
CA MET A 298 13.49 11.17 19.61
C MET A 298 12.02 11.46 19.93
N SER A 299 11.59 12.72 19.75
CA SER A 299 10.16 13.05 19.75
C SER A 299 9.45 12.38 18.57
N GLU A 300 8.11 12.38 18.58
CA GLU A 300 7.32 11.84 17.47
C GLU A 300 7.63 12.55 16.15
N ALA A 301 7.50 13.89 16.14
CA ALA A 301 7.76 14.71 14.97
C ALA A 301 9.18 14.50 14.42
N ASN A 302 10.18 14.39 15.30
CA ASN A 302 11.55 14.12 14.87
C ASN A 302 11.71 12.69 14.35
N SER A 303 11.01 11.70 14.91
CA SER A 303 11.03 10.33 14.40
C SER A 303 10.38 10.22 13.02
N LEU A 304 9.32 10.98 12.76
CA LEU A 304 8.69 11.06 11.43
C LEU A 304 9.62 11.76 10.42
N LYS A 305 10.30 12.84 10.81
CA LYS A 305 11.31 13.49 9.97
C LYS A 305 12.48 12.55 9.64
N GLU A 306 12.96 11.78 10.62
CA GLU A 306 13.99 10.76 10.41
C GLU A 306 13.50 9.66 9.45
N LEU A 307 12.25 9.22 9.60
CA LEU A 307 11.65 8.26 8.67
C LEU A 307 11.63 8.78 7.24
N GLU A 308 11.20 10.03 7.02
CA GLU A 308 11.21 10.65 5.69
C GLU A 308 12.61 10.80 5.12
N SER A 309 13.59 11.18 5.95
CA SER A 309 14.99 11.28 5.55
C SER A 309 15.55 9.93 5.10
N LYS A 310 15.29 8.86 5.86
CA LYS A 310 15.69 7.49 5.48
C LYS A 310 14.94 7.00 4.24
N ALA A 311 13.66 7.29 4.13
CA ALA A 311 12.88 6.95 2.95
C ALA A 311 13.50 7.59 1.71
N LYS A 312 13.83 8.89 1.76
CA LYS A 312 14.46 9.64 0.66
C LYS A 312 15.85 9.10 0.33
N LEU A 313 16.65 8.76 1.34
CA LEU A 313 17.97 8.15 1.14
C LEU A 313 17.89 6.80 0.42
N TYR A 314 16.80 6.06 0.62
CA TYR A 314 16.59 4.71 0.08
C TYR A 314 15.45 4.66 -0.94
N ASP A 315 15.24 5.75 -1.71
CA ASP A 315 14.20 5.79 -2.75
C ASP A 315 14.46 4.70 -3.80
N GLU A 316 15.70 4.54 -4.26
CA GLU A 316 16.10 3.49 -5.23
C GLU A 316 16.43 2.14 -4.56
N GLU A 317 16.78 2.15 -3.28
CA GLU A 317 17.18 0.98 -2.51
C GLU A 317 16.15 0.60 -1.44
N GLY A 318 14.86 0.60 -1.80
CA GLY A 318 13.74 0.40 -0.86
C GLY A 318 13.88 -0.85 0.03
N TRP A 319 14.61 -1.87 -0.41
CA TRP A 319 14.90 -3.04 0.40
C TRP A 319 15.68 -2.74 1.70
N LYS A 320 16.48 -1.67 1.76
CA LYS A 320 17.19 -1.22 2.96
C LYS A 320 16.23 -0.76 4.07
N MET A 321 15.04 -0.28 3.70
CA MET A 321 14.00 0.11 4.67
C MET A 321 13.53 -1.06 5.54
N LEU A 322 13.65 -2.31 5.06
CA LEU A 322 13.37 -3.49 5.90
C LEU A 322 14.36 -3.61 7.06
N GLY A 323 15.62 -3.28 6.84
CA GLY A 323 16.63 -3.24 7.91
C GLY A 323 16.30 -2.15 8.94
N VAL A 324 15.91 -0.96 8.46
CA VAL A 324 15.48 0.15 9.33
C VAL A 324 14.27 -0.25 10.17
N LEU A 325 13.27 -0.90 9.58
CA LEU A 325 12.10 -1.40 10.30
C LEU A 325 12.50 -2.40 11.40
N LYS A 326 13.33 -3.38 11.07
CA LYS A 326 13.81 -4.38 12.05
C LYS A 326 14.55 -3.71 13.21
N GLN A 327 15.40 -2.73 12.92
CA GLN A 327 16.11 -1.97 13.94
C GLN A 327 15.15 -1.16 14.81
N LEU A 328 14.18 -0.46 14.23
CA LEU A 328 13.18 0.29 14.99
C LEU A 328 12.37 -0.62 15.92
N ILE A 329 11.95 -1.80 15.45
CA ILE A 329 11.25 -2.81 16.25
C ILE A 329 12.13 -3.25 17.43
N LYS A 330 13.41 -3.53 17.18
CA LYS A 330 14.37 -3.95 18.21
C LYS A 330 14.59 -2.86 19.26
N ASP A 331 14.89 -1.62 18.83
CA ASP A 331 15.19 -0.50 19.73
C ASP A 331 14.02 -0.10 20.61
N ASN A 332 12.78 -0.40 20.17
CA ASN A 332 11.56 -0.11 20.92
C ASN A 332 11.01 -1.33 21.67
N ASN A 333 11.74 -2.46 21.70
CA ASN A 333 11.32 -3.72 22.36
C ASN A 333 9.92 -4.19 21.91
N ILE A 334 9.61 -4.04 20.63
CA ILE A 334 8.29 -4.40 20.09
C ILE A 334 8.24 -5.89 19.81
N SER A 335 7.34 -6.60 20.50
CA SER A 335 7.06 -8.01 20.21
C SER A 335 6.17 -8.15 18.97
N VAL A 336 6.71 -8.75 17.89
CA VAL A 336 5.97 -9.02 16.65
C VAL A 336 4.75 -9.91 16.92
N GLN A 337 4.95 -11.02 17.64
CA GLN A 337 3.85 -11.92 17.99
C GLN A 337 2.85 -11.25 18.95
N GLY A 338 3.34 -10.46 19.91
CA GLY A 338 2.49 -9.70 20.84
C GLY A 338 1.54 -8.74 20.11
N LYS A 339 2.06 -7.97 19.15
CA LYS A 339 1.24 -7.04 18.34
C LYS A 339 0.20 -7.76 17.49
N ILE A 340 0.53 -8.91 16.91
CA ILE A 340 -0.44 -9.72 16.15
C ILE A 340 -1.58 -10.21 17.06
N LEU A 341 -1.29 -10.59 18.30
CA LEU A 341 -2.30 -11.03 19.27
C LEU A 341 -3.20 -9.86 19.73
N GLU A 342 -2.61 -8.70 19.98
CA GLU A 342 -3.33 -7.46 20.31
C GLU A 342 -4.39 -7.12 19.24
N TRP A 343 -4.02 -7.17 17.95
CA TRP A 343 -4.95 -6.87 16.87
C TRP A 343 -6.05 -7.92 16.69
N LYS A 344 -5.77 -9.20 17.01
CA LYS A 344 -6.81 -10.24 17.01
C LYS A 344 -7.86 -9.98 18.09
N LYS A 345 -7.42 -9.59 19.29
CA LYS A 345 -8.30 -9.27 20.42
C LYS A 345 -9.18 -8.05 20.15
N ALA A 346 -8.59 -6.98 19.61
CA ALA A 346 -9.33 -5.78 19.22
C ALA A 346 -10.41 -6.07 18.14
N LYS A 347 -10.20 -7.09 17.29
CA LYS A 347 -11.19 -7.49 16.27
C LYS A 347 -12.35 -8.30 16.88
N SER A 348 -12.13 -9.05 17.95
CA SER A 348 -13.19 -9.77 18.65
C SER A 348 -14.05 -8.87 19.54
N GLU A 349 -13.49 -7.79 20.07
CA GLU A 349 -14.19 -6.86 20.97
C GLU A 349 -15.00 -5.77 20.24
N ASN A 350 -14.73 -5.54 18.95
CA ASN A 350 -15.47 -4.60 18.09
C ASN A 350 -16.52 -5.29 17.18
N LYS A 351 -16.88 -6.54 17.49
CA LYS A 351 -18.04 -7.24 16.93
C LYS A 351 -19.16 -7.22 17.95
#